data_AF-A0A0C2NDL9-F1
#
_entry.id   AF-A0A0C2NDL9-F1
#
_cell.length_a   1.000
_cell.length_b   1.000
_cell.length_c   1.000
_cell.angle_alpha   90.00
_cell.angle_beta   90.00
_cell.angle_gamma   90.00
#
_symmetry.space_group_name_H-M   'P 1'
#
loop_
_entity.id
_entity.type
_entity.pdbx_description
1 polymer ?
#
loop_
_entity_poly.entity_id
_entity_poly.type
_entity_poly.pdbx_seq_one_letter_code
_entity_poly.pdbx_strand_id
1 'polypeptide(L)'
;MIDWIPTIGFDIGILFTVKTVRTNKDDAGSEVAVPEDRNTDDAKTEALVVATNDDDDQKGKLFIYKFPLANEQATPHLTITDDDWQPFANFGNKIIIMDINKDEKNDLLVTAPTSKWNDLPEVGHVHIFINTGSDPFSTSKSFIIRGEPIAHSFFGWNAESAGDLDGDGVNGENFYLKFISVQTK
;
A
#
# COMPACT_ATOMS: atom_id res chain seq x y z
N MET A 1 -3.60 36.57 -10.51
CA MET A 1 -3.01 35.24 -10.70
C MET A 1 -3.03 34.61 -9.32
N ILE A 2 -3.96 33.67 -9.08
CA ILE A 2 -4.04 32.99 -7.79
C ILE A 2 -3.12 31.80 -7.92
N ASP A 3 -1.99 31.85 -7.23
CA ASP A 3 -1.08 30.72 -7.11
C ASP A 3 -1.79 29.65 -6.27
N TRP A 4 -2.23 28.59 -6.95
CA TRP A 4 -2.71 27.40 -6.28
C TRP A 4 -1.49 26.65 -5.75
N ILE A 5 -1.26 26.74 -4.44
CA ILE A 5 -0.30 25.91 -3.73
C ILE A 5 -1.03 24.59 -3.42
N PRO A 6 -0.67 23.43 -4.02
CA PRO A 6 -1.20 22.17 -3.55
C PRO A 6 -0.74 21.97 -2.10
N THR A 7 -1.68 22.00 -1.17
CA THR A 7 -1.49 21.42 0.15
C THR A 7 -1.11 19.96 -0.05
N ILE A 8 0.10 19.59 0.37
CA ILE A 8 0.60 18.22 0.37
C ILE A 8 -0.25 17.45 1.36
N GLY A 9 -1.31 16.80 0.86
CA GLY A 9 -2.13 15.89 1.66
C GLY A 9 -1.33 14.62 1.89
N PHE A 10 -0.73 14.50 3.06
CA PHE A 10 -0.15 13.24 3.52
C PHE A 10 -1.31 12.33 3.96
N ASP A 11 -1.53 11.24 3.24
CA ASP A 11 -2.41 10.18 3.72
C ASP A 11 -1.60 9.23 4.59
N ILE A 12 -1.98 9.09 5.86
CA ILE A 12 -1.31 8.19 6.81
C ILE A 12 -2.16 6.92 6.86
N GLY A 13 -1.71 5.87 6.17
CA GLY A 13 -2.30 4.54 6.30
C GLY A 13 -1.91 3.91 7.64
N ILE A 14 -2.82 3.91 8.61
CA ILE A 14 -2.66 3.16 9.87
C ILE A 14 -3.40 1.83 9.72
N LEU A 15 -2.70 0.70 9.83
CA LEU A 15 -3.33 -0.63 9.85
C LEU A 15 -3.58 -1.07 11.30
N PHE A 16 -4.84 -1.39 11.62
CA PHE A 16 -5.15 -2.36 12.67
C PHE A 16 -5.29 -3.74 12.02
N THR A 17 -4.55 -4.74 12.50
CA THR A 17 -4.67 -6.13 12.01
C THR A 17 -6.12 -6.62 12.10
N VAL A 18 -6.74 -6.89 10.96
CA VAL A 18 -8.02 -7.58 10.86
C VAL A 18 -7.77 -9.07 11.09
N LYS A 19 -8.40 -9.64 12.12
CA LYS A 19 -8.35 -11.07 12.42
C LYS A 19 -9.41 -11.76 11.55
N THR A 20 -9.01 -12.60 10.60
CA THR A 20 -9.92 -13.62 10.07
C THR A 20 -10.09 -14.69 11.14
N VAL A 21 -11.15 -14.58 11.94
CA VAL A 21 -11.57 -15.68 12.81
C VAL A 21 -12.25 -16.70 11.90
N ARG A 22 -11.53 -17.77 11.51
CA ARG A 22 -12.18 -18.98 11.01
C ARG A 22 -12.86 -19.64 12.21
N THR A 23 -14.18 -19.53 12.31
CA THR A 23 -14.94 -20.38 13.25
C THR A 23 -14.96 -21.78 12.67
N ASN A 24 -14.19 -22.69 13.26
CA ASN A 24 -14.39 -24.12 13.00
C ASN A 24 -15.80 -24.47 13.47
N LYS A 25 -16.68 -24.76 12.52
CA LYS A 25 -17.99 -25.32 12.79
C LYS A 25 -17.83 -26.83 12.92
N ASP A 26 -17.27 -27.28 14.03
CA ASP A 26 -17.29 -28.70 14.39
C ASP A 26 -17.85 -28.84 15.80
N ASP A 27 -19.16 -29.02 15.88
CA ASP A 27 -19.78 -29.59 17.07
C ASP A 27 -19.51 -31.10 17.12
N ALA A 28 -19.05 -31.53 18.29
CA ALA A 28 -19.16 -32.85 18.91
C ALA A 28 -18.11 -33.94 18.56
N GLY A 29 -17.20 -34.21 19.52
CA GLY A 29 -16.70 -35.57 19.75
C GLY A 29 -15.32 -35.74 20.40
N SER A 30 -15.32 -35.97 21.72
CA SER A 30 -14.27 -36.59 22.54
C SER A 30 -13.08 -35.74 23.02
N GLU A 31 -12.91 -35.74 24.34
CA GLU A 31 -11.77 -35.20 25.08
C GLU A 31 -10.47 -35.95 24.73
N VAL A 32 -9.47 -35.23 24.24
CA VAL A 32 -8.06 -35.55 24.48
C VAL A 32 -7.36 -34.23 24.76
N ALA A 33 -6.82 -34.10 25.96
CA ALA A 33 -6.01 -32.96 26.36
C ALA A 33 -4.81 -32.81 25.41
N VAL A 34 -4.75 -31.69 24.70
CA VAL A 34 -3.56 -31.25 23.96
C VAL A 34 -3.01 -30.05 24.74
N PRO A 35 -1.70 -30.06 25.09
CA PRO A 35 -1.15 -29.18 26.10
C PRO A 35 -1.26 -27.71 25.66
N GLU A 36 -1.37 -26.85 26.66
CA GLU A 36 -1.32 -25.39 26.54
C GLU A 36 -0.27 -24.93 25.51
N ASP A 37 -0.70 -24.63 24.29
CA ASP A 37 0.03 -23.70 23.44
C ASP A 37 -0.22 -22.30 23.97
N ARG A 38 0.46 -21.99 25.08
CA ARG A 38 0.64 -20.62 25.57
C ARG A 38 1.96 -20.05 25.07
N ASN A 39 2.40 -20.38 23.86
CA ASN A 39 3.35 -19.51 23.19
C ASN A 39 2.61 -18.35 22.53
N THR A 40 2.06 -17.46 23.35
CA THR A 40 1.49 -16.18 22.91
C THR A 40 2.59 -15.16 22.57
N ASP A 41 3.72 -15.60 22.02
CA ASP A 41 4.79 -14.72 21.53
C ASP A 41 4.53 -14.19 20.11
N ASP A 42 3.34 -14.50 19.56
CA ASP A 42 2.73 -13.70 18.50
C ASP A 42 2.25 -12.35 19.09
N ALA A 43 3.15 -11.61 19.73
CA ALA A 43 2.97 -10.19 19.90
C ALA A 43 2.75 -9.64 18.49
N LYS A 44 1.49 -9.34 18.15
CA LYS A 44 1.10 -8.85 16.83
C LYS A 44 2.00 -7.66 16.48
N THR A 45 2.97 -7.90 15.61
CA THR A 45 3.82 -6.83 15.10
C THR A 45 2.94 -5.92 14.26
N GLU A 46 2.63 -4.73 14.79
CA GLU A 46 1.95 -3.70 14.01
C GLU A 46 2.97 -3.05 13.06
N ALA A 47 2.52 -2.65 11.88
CA ALA A 47 3.36 -1.96 10.91
C ALA A 47 2.75 -0.61 10.53
N LEU A 48 3.61 0.40 10.44
CA LEU A 48 3.27 1.71 9.90
C LEU A 48 4.02 1.91 8.58
N VAL A 49 3.28 2.27 7.53
CA VAL A 49 3.84 2.59 6.22
C VAL A 49 3.70 4.11 6.00
N VAL A 50 4.81 4.78 5.69
CA VAL A 50 4.85 6.23 5.46
C VAL A 50 5.53 6.50 4.13
N ALA A 51 4.89 7.28 3.26
CA ALA A 51 5.51 7.80 2.06
C ALA A 51 5.86 9.28 2.24
N THR A 52 7.01 9.69 1.74
CA THR A 52 7.47 11.08 1.81
C THR A 52 8.19 11.48 0.54
N ASN A 53 8.29 12.79 0.29
CA ASN A 53 9.12 13.37 -0.76
C ASN A 53 10.07 14.42 -0.15
N ASP A 54 10.44 14.28 1.13
CA ASP A 54 11.14 15.30 1.94
C ASP A 54 12.66 15.36 1.74
N ASP A 55 13.12 15.14 0.51
CA ASP A 55 14.52 15.34 0.11
C ASP A 55 14.64 16.32 -1.05
N ASP A 56 15.88 16.72 -1.36
CA ASP A 56 16.16 17.67 -2.44
C ASP A 56 15.77 17.13 -3.82
N ASP A 57 15.76 15.80 -3.99
CA ASP A 57 15.42 15.13 -5.24
C ASP A 57 13.91 15.01 -5.45
N GLN A 58 13.10 15.04 -4.39
CA GLN A 58 11.64 14.97 -4.41
C GLN A 58 11.07 13.73 -5.13
N LYS A 59 11.80 12.61 -5.14
CA LYS A 59 11.48 11.39 -5.92
C LYS A 59 10.56 10.38 -5.23
N GLY A 60 10.29 10.58 -3.95
CA GLY A 60 9.51 9.63 -3.16
C GLY A 60 10.39 8.64 -2.41
N LYS A 61 10.01 8.38 -1.17
CA LYS A 61 10.56 7.35 -0.30
C LYS A 61 9.43 6.68 0.44
N LEU A 62 9.54 5.37 0.65
CA LEU A 62 8.62 4.60 1.48
C LEU A 62 9.36 4.08 2.71
N PHE A 63 8.88 4.41 3.90
CA PHE A 63 9.36 3.90 5.16
C PHE A 63 8.36 2.91 5.75
N ILE A 64 8.89 1.83 6.31
CA ILE A 64 8.10 0.87 7.07
C ILE A 64 8.69 0.73 8.46
N TYR A 65 7.88 1.01 9.46
CA TYR A 65 8.20 0.82 10.86
C TYR A 65 7.46 -0.41 11.39
N LYS A 66 8.14 -1.21 12.22
CA LYS A 66 7.55 -2.33 12.95
C LYS A 66 7.45 -1.96 14.43
N PHE A 67 6.34 -2.32 15.06
CA PHE A 67 6.07 -2.07 16.47
C PHE A 67 6.04 -3.37 17.27
N PRO A 68 6.50 -3.35 18.55
CA PRO A 68 7.03 -2.18 19.25
C PRO A 68 8.36 -1.70 18.66
N LEU A 69 8.60 -0.39 18.69
CA LEU A 69 9.89 0.15 18.26
C LEU A 69 10.98 -0.40 19.18
N ALA A 70 12.10 -0.83 18.59
CA ALA A 70 13.21 -1.39 19.37
C ALA A 70 13.85 -0.36 20.31
N ASN A 71 13.82 0.93 19.92
CA ASN A 71 14.48 2.03 20.60
C ASN A 71 13.53 3.25 20.67
N GLU A 72 13.82 4.22 21.55
CA GLU A 72 13.05 5.48 21.64
C GLU A 72 13.08 6.31 20.35
N GLN A 73 14.13 6.15 19.53
CA GLN A 73 14.21 6.73 18.21
C GLN A 73 13.65 5.75 17.18
N ALA A 74 12.59 6.16 16.47
CA ALA A 74 11.98 5.35 15.42
C ALA A 74 12.94 5.22 14.23
N THR A 75 13.61 4.07 14.11
CA THR A 75 14.33 3.70 12.89
C THR A 75 13.41 2.86 12.01
N PRO A 76 13.26 3.18 10.71
CA PRO A 76 12.47 2.35 9.81
C PRO A 76 13.11 0.96 9.74
N HIS A 77 12.27 -0.07 9.82
CA HIS A 77 12.66 -1.44 9.56
C HIS A 77 13.07 -1.63 8.09
N LEU A 78 12.40 -0.92 7.18
CA LEU A 78 12.76 -0.89 5.78
C LEU A 78 12.52 0.50 5.18
N THR A 79 13.43 0.88 4.28
CA THR A 79 13.30 2.05 3.41
C THR A 79 13.33 1.56 1.97
N ILE A 80 12.33 1.95 1.17
CA ILE A 80 12.28 1.70 -0.26
C ILE A 80 12.45 3.02 -1.00
N THR A 81 13.41 3.04 -1.91
CA THR A 81 13.72 4.14 -2.82
C THR A 81 14.17 3.55 -4.15
N ASP A 82 14.03 4.34 -5.21
CA ASP A 82 14.59 4.02 -6.52
C ASP A 82 15.04 5.32 -7.19
N ASP A 83 16.28 5.33 -7.70
CA ASP A 83 16.84 6.51 -8.37
C ASP A 83 16.13 6.83 -9.69
N ASP A 84 15.44 5.83 -10.27
CA ASP A 84 14.66 6.00 -11.51
C ASP A 84 13.28 6.62 -11.26
N TRP A 85 12.86 6.80 -10.01
CA TRP A 85 11.58 7.45 -9.71
C TRP A 85 11.57 8.92 -10.11
N GLN A 86 10.40 9.38 -10.58
CA GLN A 86 10.25 10.74 -11.07
C GLN A 86 10.13 11.72 -9.90
N PRO A 87 10.85 12.85 -9.93
CA PRO A 87 10.72 13.89 -8.93
C PRO A 87 9.36 14.60 -9.07
N PHE A 88 8.83 15.13 -7.96
CA PHE A 88 7.57 15.90 -7.90
C PHE A 88 6.33 15.13 -8.41
N ALA A 89 6.36 13.80 -8.35
CA ALA A 89 5.27 12.95 -8.83
C ALA A 89 4.13 12.76 -7.80
N ASN A 90 4.19 13.45 -6.65
CA ASN A 90 3.30 13.25 -5.51
C ASN A 90 3.23 11.77 -5.10
N PHE A 91 4.39 11.09 -5.10
CA PHE A 91 4.51 9.72 -4.62
C PHE A 91 3.99 9.64 -3.18
N GLY A 92 3.13 8.66 -2.91
CA GLY A 92 2.51 8.52 -1.60
C GLY A 92 1.19 9.25 -1.42
N ASN A 93 0.58 9.81 -2.48
CA ASN A 93 -0.71 10.49 -2.37
C ASN A 93 -1.83 9.62 -1.77
N LYS A 94 -1.78 8.31 -2.07
CA LYS A 94 -2.55 7.23 -1.46
C LYS A 94 -1.61 6.04 -1.24
N ILE A 95 -1.80 5.35 -0.13
CA ILE A 95 -1.17 4.06 0.18
C ILE A 95 -2.29 3.08 0.48
N ILE A 96 -2.38 2.00 -0.28
CA ILE A 96 -3.38 0.93 -0.11
C ILE A 96 -2.64 -0.35 0.25
N ILE A 97 -3.14 -1.04 1.27
CA ILE A 97 -2.57 -2.27 1.81
C ILE A 97 -3.58 -3.39 1.59
N MET A 98 -3.21 -4.40 0.81
CA MET A 98 -4.09 -5.53 0.47
C MET A 98 -3.29 -6.65 -0.21
N ASP A 99 -3.78 -7.89 -0.13
CA ASP A 99 -3.21 -9.01 -0.88
C ASP A 99 -3.65 -8.94 -2.36
N ILE A 100 -2.77 -8.45 -3.24
CA ILE A 100 -3.07 -8.20 -4.66
C ILE A 100 -2.85 -9.48 -5.47
N ASN A 101 -1.86 -10.30 -5.09
CA ASN A 101 -1.48 -11.51 -5.81
C ASN A 101 -2.06 -12.81 -5.24
N LYS A 102 -2.83 -12.73 -4.15
CA LYS A 102 -3.51 -13.84 -3.46
C LYS A 102 -2.55 -14.84 -2.83
N ASP A 103 -1.48 -14.38 -2.21
CA ASP A 103 -0.50 -15.24 -1.54
C ASP A 103 -0.62 -15.27 0.00
N GLU A 104 -1.76 -14.76 0.52
CA GLU A 104 -2.08 -14.57 1.94
C GLU A 104 -1.21 -13.53 2.66
N LYS A 105 -0.48 -12.69 1.91
CA LYS A 105 0.30 -11.58 2.44
C LYS A 105 -0.17 -10.26 1.85
N ASN A 106 -0.24 -9.24 2.69
CA ASN A 106 -0.59 -7.91 2.20
C ASN A 106 0.56 -7.31 1.40
N ASP A 107 0.25 -6.88 0.18
CA ASP A 107 1.05 -6.07 -0.72
C ASP A 107 0.78 -4.57 -0.49
N LEU A 108 1.58 -3.72 -1.16
CA LEU A 108 1.40 -2.27 -1.13
C LEU A 108 1.16 -1.71 -2.52
N LEU A 109 0.16 -0.84 -2.62
CA LEU A 109 -0.09 0.01 -3.77
C LEU A 109 0.13 1.47 -3.36
N VAL A 110 1.02 2.17 -4.05
CA VAL A 110 1.38 3.57 -3.76
C VAL A 110 1.21 4.42 -5.01
N THR A 111 0.42 5.49 -4.93
CA THR A 111 0.07 6.31 -6.09
C THR A 111 1.02 7.49 -6.26
N ALA A 112 1.28 7.88 -7.51
CA ALA A 112 2.08 9.04 -7.90
C ALA A 112 1.36 9.83 -9.02
N PRO A 113 0.27 10.55 -8.68
CA PRO A 113 -0.70 11.02 -9.67
C PRO A 113 -0.23 12.22 -10.50
N THR A 114 0.83 12.93 -10.11
CA THR A 114 1.35 14.07 -10.89
C THR A 114 2.55 13.70 -11.77
N SER A 115 2.89 12.41 -11.86
CA SER A 115 3.99 11.94 -12.72
C SER A 115 3.74 12.23 -14.21
N LYS A 116 4.83 12.34 -14.97
CA LYS A 116 4.81 12.50 -16.42
C LYS A 116 4.85 11.14 -17.13
N TRP A 117 4.31 11.10 -18.35
CA TRP A 117 4.44 9.95 -19.24
C TRP A 117 4.34 10.38 -20.70
N ASN A 118 5.22 9.86 -21.57
CA ASN A 118 5.28 10.21 -23.01
C ASN A 118 5.31 11.74 -23.26
N ASP A 119 6.14 12.46 -22.50
CA ASP A 119 6.25 13.93 -22.52
C ASP A 119 4.97 14.70 -22.14
N LEU A 120 3.93 14.02 -21.65
CA LEU A 120 2.71 14.64 -21.15
C LEU A 120 2.82 14.88 -19.63
N PRO A 121 2.40 16.06 -19.15
CA PRO A 121 2.38 16.38 -17.72
C PRO A 121 1.23 15.66 -17.00
N GLU A 122 1.44 15.34 -15.72
CA GLU A 122 0.36 14.98 -14.78
C GLU A 122 -0.55 13.85 -15.27
N VAL A 123 0.05 12.87 -15.94
CA VAL A 123 -0.64 11.67 -16.39
C VAL A 123 -0.90 10.73 -15.23
N GLY A 124 0.04 10.66 -14.30
CA GLY A 124 -0.04 9.81 -13.12
C GLY A 124 0.33 8.35 -13.38
N HIS A 125 0.68 7.66 -12.29
CA HIS A 125 0.88 6.21 -12.26
C HIS A 125 0.73 5.68 -10.84
N VAL A 126 0.82 4.36 -10.73
CA VAL A 126 0.74 3.63 -9.48
C VAL A 126 1.90 2.63 -9.40
N HIS A 127 2.54 2.57 -8.25
CA HIS A 127 3.51 1.55 -7.88
C HIS A 127 2.83 0.41 -7.13
N ILE A 128 3.17 -0.83 -7.47
CA ILE A 128 2.80 -2.02 -6.69
C ILE A 128 4.06 -2.70 -6.19
N PHE A 129 4.13 -2.90 -4.89
CA PHE A 129 5.18 -3.64 -4.20
C PHE A 129 4.59 -4.95 -3.69
N ILE A 130 5.04 -6.06 -4.26
CA ILE A 130 4.58 -7.40 -3.89
C ILE A 130 5.38 -7.90 -2.69
N ASN A 131 4.66 -8.34 -1.67
CA ASN A 131 5.23 -8.92 -0.47
C ASN A 131 5.68 -10.35 -0.74
N THR A 132 7.00 -10.57 -0.73
CA THR A 132 7.56 -11.90 -0.97
C THR A 132 7.48 -12.82 0.26
N GLY A 133 7.15 -12.27 1.44
CA GLY A 133 7.20 -12.97 2.72
C GLY A 133 8.61 -13.20 3.25
N SER A 134 9.63 -12.58 2.62
CA SER A 134 11.00 -12.53 3.14
C SER A 134 11.22 -11.30 4.02
N ASP A 135 12.38 -11.21 4.67
CA ASP A 135 12.86 -9.96 5.28
C ASP A 135 14.08 -9.47 4.48
N PRO A 136 14.00 -8.32 3.77
CA PRO A 136 12.87 -7.39 3.70
C PRO A 136 11.65 -7.92 2.92
N PHE A 137 10.47 -7.36 3.22
CA PHE A 137 9.16 -7.81 2.70
C PHE A 137 8.99 -7.64 1.18
N SER A 138 9.72 -6.72 0.54
CA SER A 138 9.62 -6.46 -0.90
C SER A 138 11.00 -6.20 -1.48
N THR A 139 11.17 -6.53 -2.76
CA THR A 139 12.27 -6.00 -3.58
C THR A 139 12.07 -4.50 -3.78
N SER A 140 13.14 -3.72 -3.92
CA SER A 140 13.04 -2.26 -4.12
C SER A 140 12.27 -1.86 -5.39
N LYS A 141 12.17 -2.77 -6.37
CA LYS A 141 11.47 -2.53 -7.63
C LYS A 141 9.98 -2.79 -7.50
N SER A 142 9.18 -1.79 -7.84
CA SER A 142 7.73 -1.87 -7.99
C SER A 142 7.31 -2.25 -9.41
N PHE A 143 6.16 -2.89 -9.55
CA PHE A 143 5.42 -2.88 -10.82
C PHE A 143 4.75 -1.52 -11.02
N ILE A 144 4.75 -1.01 -12.25
CA ILE A 144 4.15 0.28 -12.58
C ILE A 144 2.88 0.07 -13.39
N ILE A 145 1.76 0.57 -12.87
CA ILE A 145 0.48 0.64 -13.59
C ILE A 145 0.24 2.08 -14.04
N ARG A 146 -0.18 2.25 -15.30
CA ARG A 146 -0.54 3.54 -15.90
C ARG A 146 -1.92 3.44 -16.53
N GLY A 147 -2.62 4.57 -16.60
CA GLY A 147 -3.81 4.73 -17.43
C GLY A 147 -3.43 5.04 -18.87
N GLU A 148 -4.34 5.68 -19.60
CA GLU A 148 -4.08 6.22 -20.94
C GLU A 148 -3.15 7.44 -20.88
N PRO A 149 -2.32 7.69 -21.91
CA PRO A 149 -1.40 8.82 -21.97
C PRO A 149 -2.16 10.11 -22.29
N ILE A 150 -2.91 10.62 -21.33
CA ILE A 150 -3.69 11.85 -21.43
C ILE A 150 -3.12 12.84 -20.42
N ALA A 151 -2.69 14.02 -20.89
CA ALA A 151 -2.20 15.09 -20.03
C ALA A 151 -3.26 15.49 -19.00
N HIS A 152 -2.83 15.77 -17.76
CA HIS A 152 -3.71 16.18 -16.66
C HIS A 152 -4.82 15.17 -16.34
N SER A 153 -4.60 13.87 -16.59
CA SER A 153 -5.57 12.82 -16.25
C SER A 153 -5.49 12.38 -14.80
N PHE A 154 -4.35 12.65 -14.13
CA PHE A 154 -4.08 12.37 -12.72
C PHE A 154 -4.40 10.93 -12.32
N PHE A 155 -3.98 9.96 -13.14
CA PHE A 155 -4.19 8.55 -12.85
C PHE A 155 -3.63 8.18 -11.47
N GLY A 156 -4.47 7.56 -10.64
CA GLY A 156 -4.13 7.23 -9.24
C GLY A 156 -4.41 8.34 -8.22
N TRP A 157 -4.97 9.49 -8.62
CA TRP A 157 -5.36 10.54 -7.65
C TRP A 157 -6.46 10.06 -6.69
N ASN A 158 -7.40 9.29 -7.22
CA ASN A 158 -8.35 8.52 -6.44
C ASN A 158 -8.00 7.04 -6.62
N ALA A 159 -7.75 6.36 -5.51
CA ALA A 159 -7.54 4.93 -5.46
C ALA A 159 -8.06 4.42 -4.11
N GLU A 160 -8.75 3.29 -4.13
CA GLU A 160 -9.28 2.65 -2.93
C GLU A 160 -9.38 1.14 -3.15
N SER A 161 -9.30 0.36 -2.08
CA SER A 161 -9.58 -1.07 -2.15
C SER A 161 -11.09 -1.25 -2.31
N ALA A 162 -11.50 -1.86 -3.42
CA ALA A 162 -12.91 -1.98 -3.76
C ALA A 162 -13.65 -3.10 -3.01
N GLY A 163 -12.96 -3.87 -2.17
CA GLY A 163 -13.50 -5.07 -1.53
C GLY A 163 -13.85 -6.17 -2.54
N ASP A 164 -14.72 -7.08 -2.13
CA ASP A 164 -15.33 -8.10 -2.99
C ASP A 164 -16.38 -7.47 -3.92
N LEU A 165 -16.00 -7.23 -5.19
CA LEU A 165 -16.89 -6.61 -6.19
C LEU A 165 -17.71 -7.62 -6.99
N ASP A 166 -17.27 -8.87 -7.10
CA ASP A 166 -17.95 -9.93 -7.84
C ASP A 166 -18.82 -10.84 -6.96
N GLY A 167 -18.77 -10.65 -5.64
CA GLY A 167 -19.68 -11.23 -4.66
C GLY A 167 -19.40 -12.70 -4.38
N ASP A 168 -18.16 -13.15 -4.55
CA ASP A 168 -17.76 -14.54 -4.32
C ASP A 168 -17.46 -14.85 -2.84
N GLY A 169 -17.56 -13.85 -1.97
CA GLY A 169 -17.34 -13.96 -0.54
C GLY A 169 -15.88 -13.79 -0.14
N VAL A 170 -14.99 -13.39 -1.06
CA VAL A 170 -13.58 -13.14 -0.80
C VAL A 170 -13.22 -11.72 -1.22
N ASN A 171 -12.83 -10.90 -0.23
CA ASN A 171 -12.28 -9.58 -0.50
C ASN A 171 -10.93 -9.74 -1.24
N GLY A 172 -10.94 -9.62 -2.57
CA GLY A 172 -9.72 -9.58 -3.38
C GLY A 172 -9.68 -10.50 -4.60
N GLU A 173 -10.79 -11.11 -5.02
CA GLU A 173 -10.70 -12.19 -6.00
C GLU A 173 -10.84 -11.87 -7.49
N ASN A 174 -11.25 -10.67 -7.91
CA ASN A 174 -11.04 -10.21 -9.29
C ASN A 174 -10.93 -8.69 -9.38
N PHE A 175 -9.72 -8.15 -9.53
CA PHE A 175 -9.51 -6.71 -9.60
C PHE A 175 -9.79 -6.13 -10.99
N TYR A 176 -10.89 -5.39 -11.11
CA TYR A 176 -10.94 -4.19 -11.93
C TYR A 176 -10.60 -2.98 -11.05
N LEU A 177 -9.40 -2.42 -11.20
CA LEU A 177 -9.07 -1.13 -10.61
C LEU A 177 -9.94 -0.05 -11.28
N LYS A 178 -10.98 0.43 -10.58
CA LYS A 178 -11.80 1.55 -11.06
C LYS A 178 -11.15 2.88 -10.69
N PHE A 179 -10.27 3.36 -11.56
CA PHE A 179 -9.74 4.71 -11.45
C PHE A 179 -10.82 5.72 -11.86
N ILE A 180 -11.26 6.57 -10.92
CA ILE A 180 -12.09 7.72 -11.25
C ILE A 180 -11.16 8.83 -11.72
N SER A 181 -10.96 8.92 -13.04
CA SER A 181 -10.33 10.09 -13.65
C SER A 181 -11.27 11.28 -13.48
N VAL A 182 -10.83 12.31 -12.75
CA VAL A 182 -11.52 13.60 -12.74
C VAL A 182 -11.08 14.32 -14.00
N GLN A 183 -11.91 14.27 -15.03
CA GLN A 183 -11.75 15.08 -16.23
C GLN A 183 -12.20 16.51 -15.90
N THR A 184 -11.26 17.43 -15.66
CA THR A 184 -11.56 18.85 -15.72
C THR A 184 -11.50 19.29 -17.19
N LYS A 185 -12.64 19.79 -17.70
CA LYS A 185 -12.78 20.39 -19.03
C LYS A 185 -11.82 21.55 -19.26
#